data_AF-A0A9E6EYM5-F1
#
_entry.id   AF-A0A9E6EYM5-F1
#
_cell.length_a   1.000
_cell.length_b   1.000
_cell.length_c   1.000
_cell.angle_alpha   90.00
_cell.angle_beta   90.00
_cell.angle_gamma   90.00
#
_symmetry.space_group_name_H-M   'P 1'
#
loop_
_entity.id
_entity.type
_entity.pdbx_description
1 polymer ?
#
loop_
_entity_poly.entity_id
_entity_poly.type
_entity_poly.pdbx_seq_one_letter_code
_entity_poly.pdbx_strand_id
1 'polypeptide(L)'
;MKNLYYYLILGVLFLVSLASVSYLPGNEISKIISSLPAFGAVIAALFKLLSEQLQHDRIASLQAAQQSFALGTTSHMATVAFDKHVLFVEEYISEMLKTLSTLFKNGPDKIVLKHQNNLSQIRQKSAAWLTIEIDNELEKFEAVLHKIGTSAFALEVNHESSNRQDAIDKMYRLFSDVIEMDNNNLTKVNSQWAIASIINKLRQILGINELTELRKKLINQSLSN
;
A
#
# COMPACT_ATOMS: atom_id res chain seq x y z
N MET A 1 -21.02 33.73 10.83
CA MET A 1 -21.79 34.98 10.58
C MET A 1 -22.10 35.24 9.10
N LYS A 2 -21.13 35.20 8.16
CA LYS A 2 -21.40 35.42 6.71
C LYS A 2 -22.49 34.54 6.08
N ASN A 3 -22.60 33.27 6.47
CA ASN A 3 -23.62 32.36 5.91
C ASN A 3 -25.03 32.70 6.39
N LEU A 4 -25.20 33.11 7.65
CA LEU A 4 -26.48 33.56 8.20
C LEU A 4 -27.02 34.80 7.44
N TYR A 5 -26.15 35.77 7.15
CA TYR A 5 -26.52 36.96 6.36
C TYR A 5 -26.96 36.59 4.93
N TYR A 6 -26.32 35.62 4.29
CA TYR A 6 -26.68 35.20 2.94
C TYR A 6 -28.06 34.52 2.89
N TYR A 7 -28.36 33.62 3.84
CA TYR A 7 -29.68 32.99 3.94
C TYR A 7 -30.78 34.00 4.32
N LEU A 8 -30.46 35.01 5.14
CA LEU A 8 -31.37 36.12 5.44
C LEU A 8 -31.68 36.96 4.19
N ILE A 9 -30.66 37.30 3.39
CA ILE A 9 -30.85 38.05 2.14
C ILE A 9 -31.73 37.27 1.16
N LEU A 10 -31.48 35.98 0.98
CA LEU A 10 -32.31 35.12 0.12
C LEU A 10 -33.74 34.97 0.63
N GLY A 11 -33.93 34.85 1.95
CA GLY A 11 -35.24 34.80 2.58
C GLY A 11 -36.03 36.10 2.40
N VAL A 12 -35.38 37.26 2.54
CA VAL A 12 -35.99 38.57 2.29
C VAL A 12 -36.37 38.73 0.82
N LEU A 13 -35.49 38.33 -0.11
CA LEU A 13 -35.75 38.38 -1.56
C LEU A 13 -36.96 37.50 -1.94
N PHE A 14 -37.08 36.32 -1.34
CA PHE A 14 -38.21 35.42 -1.51
C PHE A 14 -39.51 36.03 -0.98
N LEU A 15 -39.51 36.59 0.24
CA LEU A 15 -40.69 37.21 0.85
C LEU A 15 -41.15 38.46 0.08
N VAL A 16 -40.23 39.29 -0.38
CA VAL A 16 -40.54 40.49 -1.19
C VAL A 16 -41.13 40.09 -2.54
N SER A 17 -40.58 39.05 -3.18
CA SER A 17 -41.12 38.51 -4.43
C SER A 17 -42.54 37.93 -4.23
N LEU A 18 -42.78 37.18 -3.16
CA LEU A 18 -44.10 36.61 -2.83
C LEU A 18 -45.16 37.70 -2.51
N ALA A 19 -44.76 38.72 -1.75
CA ALA A 19 -45.61 39.85 -1.41
C ALA A 19 -45.99 40.68 -2.65
N SER A 20 -45.05 40.88 -3.58
CA SER A 20 -45.29 41.61 -4.83
C SER A 20 -46.33 40.92 -5.72
N VAL A 21 -46.34 39.58 -5.77
CA VAL A 21 -47.32 38.79 -6.56
C VAL A 21 -48.74 38.88 -5.96
N SER A 22 -48.86 39.05 -4.64
CA SER A 22 -50.16 39.09 -3.93
C SER A 22 -50.82 40.47 -3.93
N TYR A 23 -50.03 41.55 -3.95
CA TYR A 23 -50.54 42.92 -3.82
C TYR A 23 -50.67 43.70 -5.13
N LEU A 24 -50.00 43.30 -6.22
CA LEU A 24 -50.06 44.01 -7.52
C LEU A 24 -51.15 43.42 -8.43
N PRO A 25 -52.24 44.15 -8.74
CA PRO A 25 -53.17 43.76 -9.79
C PRO A 25 -52.53 44.01 -11.17
N GLY A 26 -52.17 42.93 -11.86
CA GLY A 26 -51.54 42.96 -13.18
C GLY A 26 -51.84 41.70 -13.99
N ASN A 27 -51.62 41.76 -15.30
CA ASN A 27 -51.80 40.66 -16.26
C ASN A 27 -50.98 39.41 -15.86
N GLU A 28 -51.39 38.23 -16.33
CA GLU A 28 -50.72 36.96 -15.97
C GLU A 28 -49.20 36.97 -16.23
N ILE A 29 -48.75 37.67 -17.28
CA ILE A 29 -47.33 37.80 -17.63
C ILE A 29 -46.52 38.56 -16.57
N SER A 30 -47.09 39.60 -15.93
CA SER A 30 -46.36 40.35 -14.89
C SER A 30 -46.19 39.52 -13.62
N LYS A 31 -47.16 38.66 -13.30
CA LYS A 31 -47.07 37.74 -12.15
C LYS A 31 -45.97 36.69 -12.33
N ILE A 32 -45.76 36.20 -13.56
CA ILE A 32 -44.68 35.27 -13.90
C ILE A 32 -43.31 35.93 -13.69
N ILE A 33 -43.11 37.14 -14.21
CA ILE A 33 -41.85 37.88 -14.09
C ILE A 33 -41.53 38.21 -12.62
N SER A 34 -42.54 38.59 -11.83
CA SER A 34 -42.39 38.88 -10.40
C SER A 34 -42.05 37.64 -9.55
N SER A 35 -42.36 36.42 -10.02
CA SER A 35 -42.06 35.17 -9.33
C SER A 35 -40.67 34.59 -9.61
N LEU A 36 -40.01 35.00 -10.70
CA LEU A 36 -38.68 34.52 -11.11
C LEU A 36 -37.61 34.65 -10.00
N PRO A 37 -37.52 35.79 -9.28
CA PRO A 37 -36.55 35.96 -8.20
C PRO A 37 -36.75 34.98 -7.05
N ALA A 38 -38.00 34.62 -6.72
CA ALA A 38 -38.30 33.61 -5.70
C ALA A 38 -37.78 32.23 -6.10
N PHE A 39 -38.00 31.80 -7.34
CA PHE A 39 -37.44 30.54 -7.85
C PHE A 39 -35.91 30.55 -7.89
N GLY A 40 -35.31 31.66 -8.32
CA GLY A 40 -33.85 31.84 -8.30
C GLY A 40 -33.26 31.76 -6.89
N ALA A 41 -33.96 32.31 -5.90
CA ALA A 41 -33.54 32.26 -4.50
C ALA A 41 -33.56 30.83 -3.92
N VAL A 42 -34.59 30.04 -4.24
CA VAL A 42 -34.67 28.63 -3.82
C VAL A 42 -33.58 27.80 -4.49
N ILE A 43 -33.37 27.96 -5.80
CA ILE A 43 -32.32 27.24 -6.54
C ILE A 43 -30.93 27.60 -6.00
N ALA A 44 -30.66 28.88 -5.73
CA ALA A 44 -29.40 29.32 -5.16
C ALA A 44 -29.18 28.79 -3.73
N ALA A 45 -30.24 28.73 -2.91
CA ALA A 45 -30.17 28.15 -1.57
C ALA A 45 -29.85 26.64 -1.63
N LEU A 46 -30.50 25.90 -2.54
CA LEU A 46 -30.25 24.47 -2.73
C LEU A 46 -28.82 24.20 -3.23
N PHE A 47 -28.34 24.98 -4.21
CA PHE A 47 -26.98 24.84 -4.73
C PHE A 47 -25.93 25.14 -3.65
N LYS A 48 -26.18 26.16 -2.82
CA LYS A 48 -25.29 26.50 -1.71
C LYS A 48 -25.28 25.43 -0.63
N LEU A 49 -26.44 24.88 -0.27
CA LEU A 49 -26.55 23.80 0.72
C LEU A 49 -25.77 22.56 0.26
N LEU A 50 -25.89 22.20 -1.03
CA LEU A 50 -25.12 21.10 -1.62
C LEU A 50 -23.60 21.36 -1.56
N SER A 51 -23.17 22.58 -1.91
CA SER A 51 -21.76 22.97 -1.87
C SER A 51 -21.19 22.98 -0.44
N GLU A 52 -21.94 23.49 0.53
CA GLU A 52 -21.54 23.49 1.94
C GLU A 52 -21.40 22.07 2.47
N GLN A 53 -22.28 21.16 2.08
CA GLN A 53 -22.18 19.74 2.47
C GLN A 53 -20.93 19.08 1.87
N LEU A 54 -20.65 19.31 0.58
CA LEU A 54 -19.42 18.81 -0.06
C LEU A 54 -18.15 19.37 0.60
N GLN A 55 -18.16 20.63 1.03
CA GLN A 55 -17.03 21.23 1.74
C GLN A 55 -16.87 20.64 3.13
N HIS A 56 -17.97 20.44 3.85
CA HIS A 56 -17.96 19.83 5.17
C HIS A 56 -17.41 18.40 5.12
N ASP A 57 -17.88 17.58 4.18
CA ASP A 57 -17.43 16.20 4.01
C ASP A 57 -15.93 16.12 3.67
N ARG A 58 -15.44 17.05 2.83
CA ARG A 58 -14.01 17.16 2.52
C ARG A 58 -13.18 17.54 3.75
N ILE A 59 -13.64 18.51 4.54
CA ILE A 59 -12.91 18.95 5.74
C ILE A 59 -12.92 17.84 6.80
N ALA A 60 -14.07 17.19 7.01
CA ALA A 60 -14.19 16.07 7.95
C ALA A 60 -13.28 14.90 7.56
N SER A 61 -13.23 14.54 6.27
CA SER A 61 -12.34 13.47 5.79
C SER A 61 -10.86 13.83 5.89
N LEU A 62 -10.49 15.08 5.57
CA LEU A 62 -9.12 15.58 5.76
C LEU A 62 -8.73 15.58 7.25
N GLN A 63 -9.62 16.02 8.13
CA GLN A 63 -9.36 16.06 9.57
C GLN A 63 -9.25 14.65 10.16
N ALA A 64 -10.13 13.72 9.76
CA ALA A 64 -10.03 12.32 10.15
C ALA A 64 -8.71 11.70 9.68
N ALA A 65 -8.31 11.94 8.42
CA ALA A 65 -7.03 11.48 7.89
C ALA A 65 -5.84 12.07 8.67
N GLN A 66 -5.87 13.36 9.00
CA GLN A 66 -4.84 14.01 9.81
C GLN A 66 -4.77 13.45 11.23
N GLN A 67 -5.92 13.20 11.88
CA GLN A 67 -5.98 12.62 13.21
C GLN A 67 -5.49 11.17 13.23
N SER A 68 -5.93 10.34 12.28
CA SER A 68 -5.44 8.97 12.12
C SER A 68 -3.94 8.94 11.83
N PHE A 69 -3.44 9.86 11.00
CA PHE A 69 -2.00 10.00 10.75
C PHE A 69 -1.25 10.43 12.01
N ALA A 70 -1.76 11.41 12.75
CA ALA A 70 -1.17 11.84 14.01
C ALA A 70 -1.13 10.69 15.04
N LEU A 71 -2.22 9.95 15.22
CA LEU A 71 -2.26 8.77 16.10
C LEU A 71 -1.30 7.67 15.61
N GLY A 72 -1.20 7.44 14.31
CA GLY A 72 -0.29 6.48 13.69
C GLY A 72 1.18 6.88 13.71
N THR A 73 1.51 8.16 13.89
CA THR A 73 2.90 8.65 13.92
C THR A 73 3.39 9.04 15.31
N THR A 74 2.48 9.36 16.23
CA THR A 74 2.81 9.87 17.59
C THR A 74 2.47 8.91 18.71
N SER A 75 1.70 7.84 18.45
CA SER A 75 1.44 6.85 19.50
C SER A 75 2.68 6.00 19.76
N HIS A 76 3.00 5.79 21.04
CA HIS A 76 4.10 4.94 21.46
C HIS A 76 4.02 3.52 20.86
N MET A 77 2.80 2.99 20.70
CA MET A 77 2.58 1.67 20.10
C MET A 77 2.92 1.64 18.60
N ALA A 78 2.63 2.71 17.86
CA ALA A 78 3.00 2.79 16.45
C ALA A 78 4.51 2.89 16.26
N THR A 79 5.21 3.70 17.06
CA THR A 79 6.68 3.75 17.04
C THR A 79 7.28 2.37 17.30
N VAL A 80 6.83 1.69 18.35
CA VAL A 80 7.29 0.32 18.67
C VAL A 80 6.99 -0.66 17.54
N ALA A 81 5.82 -0.58 16.91
CA ALA A 81 5.46 -1.45 15.78
C ALA A 81 6.39 -1.22 14.57
N PHE A 82 6.69 0.05 14.23
CA PHE A 82 7.64 0.37 13.17
C PHE A 82 9.06 -0.12 13.50
N ASP A 83 9.53 0.11 14.72
CA ASP A 83 10.86 -0.36 15.15
C ASP A 83 10.97 -1.89 15.08
N LYS A 84 9.92 -2.61 15.52
CA LYS A 84 9.88 -4.08 15.42
C LYS A 84 9.84 -4.56 13.98
N HIS A 85 9.12 -3.87 13.10
CA HIS A 85 9.10 -4.17 11.67
C HIS A 85 10.48 -3.96 11.04
N VAL A 86 11.17 -2.86 11.34
CA VAL A 86 12.53 -2.60 10.84
C VAL A 86 13.50 -3.70 11.29
N LEU A 87 13.49 -4.05 12.58
CA LEU A 87 14.34 -5.12 13.10
C LEU A 87 14.07 -6.46 12.40
N PHE A 88 12.78 -6.80 12.21
CA PHE A 88 12.39 -8.00 11.49
C PHE A 88 12.92 -8.00 10.05
N VAL A 89 12.70 -6.91 9.32
CA VAL A 89 13.13 -6.75 7.93
C VAL A 89 14.64 -6.94 7.80
N GLU A 90 15.42 -6.32 8.69
CA GLU A 90 16.89 -6.43 8.67
C GLU A 90 17.36 -7.85 8.98
N GLU A 91 16.81 -8.48 10.04
CA GLU A 91 17.12 -9.86 10.41
C GLU A 91 16.77 -10.83 9.27
N TYR A 92 15.57 -10.71 8.69
CA TYR A 92 15.07 -11.60 7.65
C TYR A 92 15.84 -11.44 6.33
N ILE A 93 16.06 -10.21 5.85
CA ILE A 93 16.82 -9.96 4.62
C ILE A 93 18.27 -10.42 4.77
N SER A 94 18.89 -10.19 5.94
CA SER A 94 20.26 -10.62 6.20
C SER A 94 20.40 -12.15 6.11
N GLU A 95 19.47 -12.90 6.70
CA GLU A 95 19.48 -14.35 6.61
C GLU A 95 19.15 -14.85 5.20
N MET A 96 18.22 -14.23 4.49
CA MET A 96 17.94 -14.54 3.08
C MET A 96 19.17 -14.31 2.20
N LEU A 97 19.89 -13.20 2.37
CA LEU A 97 21.12 -12.91 1.61
C LEU A 97 22.21 -13.95 1.83
N LYS A 98 22.41 -14.39 3.08
CA LYS A 98 23.33 -15.49 3.39
C LYS A 98 22.92 -16.78 2.69
N THR A 99 21.63 -17.10 2.75
CA THR A 99 21.06 -18.30 2.13
C THR A 99 21.30 -18.30 0.62
N LEU A 100 20.95 -17.19 -0.04
CA LEU A 100 21.12 -17.05 -1.48
C LEU A 100 22.61 -17.04 -1.87
N SER A 101 23.47 -16.36 -1.12
CA SER A 101 24.91 -16.37 -1.37
C SER A 101 25.49 -17.80 -1.32
N THR A 102 25.12 -18.59 -0.31
CA THR A 102 25.51 -20.00 -0.20
C THR A 102 24.99 -20.81 -1.38
N LEU A 103 23.71 -20.65 -1.70
CA LEU A 103 23.02 -21.45 -2.71
C LEU A 103 23.48 -21.13 -4.14
N PHE A 104 23.71 -19.87 -4.48
CA PHE A 104 24.19 -19.47 -5.80
C PHE A 104 25.69 -19.68 -5.99
N LYS A 105 26.47 -19.80 -4.90
CA LYS A 105 27.90 -20.12 -4.95
C LYS A 105 28.16 -21.63 -5.02
N ASN A 106 27.47 -22.40 -4.20
CA ASN A 106 27.73 -23.84 -4.05
C ASN A 106 26.74 -24.70 -4.85
N GLY A 107 25.60 -24.14 -5.29
CA GLY A 107 24.46 -24.87 -5.84
C GLY A 107 23.52 -25.38 -4.74
N PRO A 108 22.51 -26.19 -5.10
CA PRO A 108 21.60 -26.84 -4.15
C PRO A 108 22.37 -27.64 -3.09
N ASP A 109 22.12 -27.33 -1.82
CA ASP A 109 22.81 -27.92 -0.67
C ASP A 109 21.80 -28.14 0.48
N LYS A 110 21.98 -29.22 1.27
CA LYS A 110 21.20 -29.47 2.50
C LYS A 110 21.36 -28.38 3.56
N ILE A 111 22.47 -27.62 3.55
CA ILE A 111 22.69 -26.49 4.47
C ILE A 111 21.55 -25.46 4.36
N VAL A 112 20.88 -25.38 3.21
CA VAL A 112 19.72 -24.52 2.98
C VAL A 112 18.56 -24.82 3.95
N LEU A 113 18.40 -26.07 4.39
CA LEU A 113 17.36 -26.42 5.37
C LEU A 113 17.60 -25.73 6.73
N LYS A 114 18.86 -25.57 7.13
CA LYS A 114 19.22 -24.82 8.34
C LYS A 114 18.83 -23.35 8.20
N HIS A 115 19.15 -22.75 7.06
CA HIS A 115 18.78 -21.36 6.77
C HIS A 115 17.27 -21.16 6.71
N GLN A 116 16.53 -22.09 6.08
CA GLN A 116 15.08 -22.08 6.04
C GLN A 116 14.46 -22.13 7.44
N ASN A 117 14.99 -22.97 8.33
CA ASN A 117 14.54 -23.00 9.73
C ASN A 117 14.83 -21.69 10.47
N ASN A 118 16.01 -21.08 10.26
CA ASN A 118 16.33 -19.77 10.85
C ASN A 118 15.34 -18.68 10.39
N LEU A 119 15.01 -18.66 9.10
CA LEU A 119 14.04 -17.71 8.54
C LEU A 119 12.65 -17.87 9.16
N SER A 120 12.19 -19.13 9.29
CA SER A 120 10.92 -19.43 9.95
C SER A 120 10.92 -18.99 11.42
N GLN A 121 12.03 -19.16 12.14
CA GLN A 121 12.16 -18.68 13.52
C GLN A 121 12.10 -17.15 13.61
N ILE A 122 12.75 -16.43 12.68
CA ILE A 122 12.67 -14.96 12.61
C ILE A 122 11.23 -14.52 12.37
N ARG A 123 10.51 -15.19 11.45
CA ARG A 123 9.09 -14.94 11.15
C ARG A 123 8.21 -15.19 12.37
N GLN A 124 8.35 -16.33 13.03
CA GLN A 124 7.59 -16.68 14.25
C GLN A 124 7.84 -15.70 15.40
N LYS A 125 9.10 -15.29 15.63
CA LYS A 125 9.47 -14.29 16.65
C LYS A 125 8.78 -12.94 16.42
N SER A 126 8.54 -12.59 15.15
CA SER A 126 7.96 -11.31 14.76
C SER A 126 6.46 -11.40 14.41
N ALA A 127 5.82 -12.56 14.56
CA ALA A 127 4.45 -12.83 14.12
C ALA A 127 3.40 -11.83 14.66
N ALA A 128 3.59 -11.30 15.87
CA ALA A 128 2.69 -10.30 16.45
C ALA A 128 2.67 -8.96 15.70
N TRP A 129 3.68 -8.69 14.86
CA TRP A 129 3.90 -7.43 14.15
C TRP A 129 3.78 -7.58 12.63
N LEU A 130 3.49 -8.78 12.14
CA LEU A 130 3.32 -9.06 10.71
C LEU A 130 1.84 -9.11 10.34
N THR A 131 1.53 -8.63 9.15
CA THR A 131 0.20 -8.86 8.57
C THR A 131 0.13 -10.28 8.02
N ILE A 132 -1.09 -10.81 7.94
CA ILE A 132 -1.34 -12.17 7.42
C ILE A 132 -0.86 -12.28 5.97
N GLU A 133 -0.98 -11.21 5.19
CA GLU A 133 -0.52 -11.15 3.81
C GLU A 133 1.01 -11.28 3.73
N ILE A 134 1.75 -10.53 4.54
CA ILE A 134 3.22 -10.61 4.58
C ILE A 134 3.65 -12.02 5.01
N ASP A 135 3.03 -12.55 6.05
CA ASP A 135 3.36 -13.88 6.59
C ASP A 135 3.20 -14.98 5.52
N ASN A 136 2.06 -14.99 4.82
CA ASN A 136 1.77 -15.94 3.75
C ASN A 136 2.73 -15.81 2.56
N GLU A 137 3.08 -14.58 2.15
CA GLU A 137 4.01 -14.37 1.04
C GLU A 137 5.43 -14.83 1.39
N LEU A 138 5.89 -14.59 2.61
CA LEU A 138 7.21 -15.03 3.07
C LEU A 138 7.31 -16.55 3.17
N GLU A 139 6.24 -17.21 3.59
CA GLU A 139 6.18 -18.68 3.64
C GLU A 139 6.43 -19.33 2.28
N LYS A 140 6.01 -18.70 1.18
CA LYS A 140 6.29 -19.21 -0.18
C LYS A 140 7.80 -19.28 -0.46
N PHE A 141 8.57 -18.30 0.00
CA PHE A 141 10.03 -18.32 -0.12
C PHE A 141 10.66 -19.42 0.73
N GLU A 142 10.22 -19.55 1.99
CA GLU A 142 10.66 -20.63 2.88
C GLU A 142 10.35 -22.02 2.29
N ALA A 143 9.16 -22.20 1.71
CA ALA A 143 8.74 -23.44 1.07
C ALA A 143 9.61 -23.79 -0.14
N VAL A 144 10.05 -22.80 -0.93
CA VAL A 144 11.00 -23.02 -2.02
C VAL A 144 12.36 -23.47 -1.49
N LEU A 145 12.89 -22.81 -0.46
CA LEU A 145 14.13 -23.22 0.17
C LEU A 145 14.06 -24.65 0.73
N HIS A 146 12.93 -25.00 1.33
CA HIS A 146 12.67 -26.36 1.81
C HIS A 146 12.68 -27.38 0.66
N LYS A 147 12.00 -27.10 -0.45
CA LYS A 147 12.00 -27.97 -1.65
C LYS A 147 13.39 -28.14 -2.24
N ILE A 148 14.19 -27.07 -2.29
CA ILE A 148 15.56 -27.11 -2.78
C ILE A 148 16.42 -27.98 -1.84
N GLY A 149 16.41 -27.70 -0.54
CA GLY A 149 17.22 -28.43 0.43
C GLY A 149 16.87 -29.91 0.55
N THR A 150 15.58 -30.26 0.53
CA THR A 150 15.14 -31.67 0.53
C THR A 150 15.53 -32.41 -0.74
N SER A 151 15.44 -31.75 -1.90
CA SER A 151 15.90 -32.33 -3.17
C SER A 151 17.41 -32.55 -3.20
N ALA A 152 18.20 -31.61 -2.67
CA ALA A 152 19.64 -31.75 -2.55
C ALA A 152 20.02 -32.90 -1.61
N PHE A 153 19.36 -33.01 -0.47
CA PHE A 153 19.58 -34.11 0.48
C PHE A 153 19.25 -35.47 -0.12
N ALA A 154 18.14 -35.58 -0.88
CA ALA A 154 17.77 -36.83 -1.55
C ALA A 154 18.81 -37.27 -2.59
N LEU A 155 19.38 -36.33 -3.34
CA LEU A 155 20.45 -36.60 -4.32
C LEU A 155 21.73 -37.10 -3.65
N GLU A 156 22.10 -36.53 -2.49
CA GLU A 156 23.25 -37.01 -1.71
C GLU A 156 23.05 -38.44 -1.21
N VAL A 157 21.85 -38.76 -0.69
CA VAL A 157 21.55 -40.06 -0.07
C VAL A 157 21.43 -41.18 -1.11
N ASN A 158 20.81 -40.92 -2.26
CA ASN A 158 20.56 -41.96 -3.25
C ASN A 158 21.78 -42.29 -4.13
N HIS A 159 22.91 -41.59 -3.95
CA HIS A 159 24.09 -41.68 -4.83
C HIS A 159 23.75 -41.56 -6.32
N GLU A 160 22.60 -40.97 -6.65
CA GLU A 160 22.18 -40.77 -8.02
C GLU A 160 23.09 -39.68 -8.59
N SER A 161 23.87 -40.03 -9.60
CA SER A 161 24.56 -39.09 -10.48
C SER A 161 23.59 -38.22 -11.31
N SER A 162 22.31 -38.17 -10.91
CA SER A 162 21.30 -37.26 -11.43
C SER A 162 21.91 -35.87 -11.51
N ASN A 163 21.95 -35.39 -12.74
CA ASN A 163 22.77 -34.30 -13.23
C ASN A 163 22.71 -33.14 -12.24
N ARG A 164 23.83 -32.78 -11.61
CA ARG A 164 23.95 -31.59 -10.75
C ARG A 164 23.34 -30.35 -11.44
N GLN A 165 23.42 -30.33 -12.77
CA GLN A 165 22.79 -29.34 -13.63
C GLN A 165 21.26 -29.31 -13.52
N ASP A 166 20.58 -30.46 -13.51
CA ASP A 166 19.12 -30.54 -13.39
C ASP A 166 18.63 -30.02 -12.03
N ALA A 167 19.42 -30.26 -10.97
CA ALA A 167 19.15 -29.73 -9.64
C ALA A 167 19.29 -28.20 -9.60
N ILE A 168 20.33 -27.67 -10.26
CA ILE A 168 20.54 -26.22 -10.42
C ILE A 168 19.40 -25.61 -11.24
N ASP A 169 19.02 -26.20 -12.37
CA ASP A 169 17.93 -25.71 -13.22
C ASP A 169 16.59 -25.73 -12.47
N LYS A 170 16.33 -26.78 -11.68
CA LYS A 170 15.15 -26.87 -10.82
C LYS A 170 15.14 -25.77 -9.76
N MET A 171 16.27 -25.48 -9.13
CA MET A 171 16.41 -24.39 -8.17
C MET A 171 16.07 -23.03 -8.81
N TYR A 172 16.61 -22.75 -9.99
CA TYR A 172 16.29 -21.51 -10.72
C TYR A 172 14.80 -21.40 -11.05
N ARG A 173 14.18 -22.49 -11.53
CA ARG A 173 12.72 -22.53 -11.81
C ARG A 173 11.88 -22.25 -10.57
N LEU A 174 12.21 -22.89 -9.44
CA LEU A 174 11.48 -22.68 -8.20
C LEU A 174 11.54 -21.23 -7.72
N PHE A 175 12.68 -20.54 -7.88
CA PHE A 175 12.75 -19.11 -7.58
C PHE A 175 11.97 -18.26 -8.59
N SER A 176 12.08 -18.56 -9.89
CA SER A 176 11.31 -17.89 -10.95
C SER A 176 9.82 -17.91 -10.67
N ASP A 177 9.29 -19.06 -10.28
CA ASP A 177 7.87 -19.23 -9.96
C ASP A 177 7.45 -18.34 -8.78
N VAL A 178 8.26 -18.26 -7.72
CA VAL A 178 7.94 -17.44 -6.54
C VAL A 178 8.06 -15.94 -6.78
N ILE A 179 9.03 -15.51 -7.59
CA ILE A 179 9.16 -14.09 -7.94
C ILE A 179 8.27 -13.69 -9.12
N GLU A 180 7.48 -14.63 -9.67
CA GLU A 180 6.59 -14.44 -10.82
C GLU A 180 7.32 -13.87 -12.05
N MET A 181 8.58 -14.29 -12.25
CA MET A 181 9.39 -13.89 -13.41
C MET A 181 9.50 -15.05 -14.40
N ASP A 182 9.55 -14.73 -15.70
CA ASP A 182 9.79 -15.72 -16.75
C ASP A 182 11.07 -16.54 -16.44
N ASN A 183 10.92 -17.86 -16.48
CA ASN A 183 11.96 -18.87 -16.24
C ASN A 183 13.24 -18.64 -17.07
N ASN A 184 13.13 -17.98 -18.22
CA ASN A 184 14.27 -17.66 -19.09
C ASN A 184 15.15 -16.51 -18.58
N ASN A 185 14.63 -15.65 -17.71
CA ASN A 185 15.35 -14.45 -17.26
C ASN A 185 16.27 -14.73 -16.08
N LEU A 186 15.97 -15.70 -15.22
CA LEU A 186 16.84 -16.08 -14.10
C LEU A 186 17.97 -17.03 -14.48
N THR A 187 17.73 -17.91 -15.46
CA THR A 187 18.70 -18.92 -15.92
C THR A 187 19.77 -18.37 -16.86
N LYS A 188 19.51 -17.24 -17.53
CA LYS A 188 20.47 -16.59 -18.46
C LYS A 188 21.35 -15.52 -17.81
N VAL A 189 21.04 -15.09 -16.58
CA VAL A 189 21.64 -13.90 -15.99
C VAL A 189 22.48 -14.28 -14.77
N ASN A 190 23.63 -13.62 -14.64
CA ASN A 190 24.60 -13.71 -13.54
C ASN A 190 23.90 -13.88 -12.16
N SER A 191 24.39 -14.80 -11.33
CA SER A 191 23.94 -15.07 -9.96
C SER A 191 23.67 -13.80 -9.15
N GLN A 192 24.47 -12.75 -9.34
CA GLN A 192 24.29 -11.47 -8.64
C GLN A 192 22.96 -10.77 -8.96
N TRP A 193 22.53 -10.85 -10.22
CA TRP A 193 21.24 -10.29 -10.64
C TRP A 193 20.08 -11.12 -10.11
N ALA A 194 20.20 -12.44 -10.11
CA ALA A 194 19.18 -13.32 -9.53
C ALA A 194 18.97 -13.03 -8.03
N ILE A 195 20.07 -12.88 -7.28
CA ILE A 195 20.02 -12.46 -5.88
C ILE A 195 19.33 -11.09 -5.76
N ALA A 196 19.71 -10.10 -6.57
CA ALA A 196 19.12 -8.76 -6.52
C ALA A 196 17.61 -8.78 -6.82
N SER A 197 17.16 -9.58 -7.80
CA SER A 197 15.75 -9.72 -8.15
C SER A 197 14.92 -10.34 -7.04
N ILE A 198 15.43 -11.40 -6.39
CA ILE A 198 14.77 -12.04 -5.24
C ILE A 198 14.66 -11.06 -4.08
N ILE A 199 15.75 -10.35 -3.75
CA ILE A 199 15.74 -9.34 -2.69
C ILE A 199 14.80 -8.18 -3.03
N ASN A 200 14.71 -7.78 -4.30
CA ASN A 200 13.78 -6.73 -4.70
C ASN A 200 12.31 -7.16 -4.52
N LYS A 201 11.94 -8.40 -4.86
CA LYS A 201 10.59 -8.93 -4.60
C LYS A 201 10.31 -8.97 -3.09
N LEU A 202 11.28 -9.40 -2.27
CA LEU A 202 11.13 -9.37 -0.81
C LEU A 202 10.95 -7.93 -0.29
N ARG A 203 11.67 -6.95 -0.82
CA ARG A 203 11.49 -5.53 -0.45
C ARG A 203 10.10 -5.00 -0.80
N GLN A 204 9.52 -5.45 -1.92
CA GLN A 204 8.13 -5.14 -2.27
C GLN A 204 7.15 -5.73 -1.26
N ILE A 205 7.28 -7.02 -0.94
CA ILE A 205 6.41 -7.71 0.03
C ILE A 205 6.48 -7.05 1.41
N LEU A 206 7.68 -6.65 1.84
CA LEU A 206 7.92 -6.04 3.14
C LEU A 206 7.54 -4.54 3.22
N GLY A 207 7.06 -3.94 2.12
CA GLY A 207 6.66 -2.53 2.07
C GLY A 207 7.82 -1.54 2.10
N ILE A 208 9.05 -1.98 1.81
CA ILE A 208 10.27 -1.15 1.89
C ILE A 208 10.36 -0.19 0.71
N ASN A 209 9.87 -0.62 -0.45
CA ASN A 209 9.96 0.18 -1.67
C ASN A 209 9.15 1.48 -1.55
N GLU A 210 7.98 1.39 -0.95
CA GLU A 210 7.09 2.50 -0.62
C GLU A 210 7.80 3.51 0.29
N LEU A 211 8.54 3.03 1.30
CA LEU A 211 9.32 3.88 2.20
C LEU A 211 10.45 4.62 1.46
N THR A 212 11.16 3.93 0.57
CA THR A 212 12.21 4.56 -0.25
C THR A 212 11.67 5.57 -1.26
N GLU A 213 10.52 5.30 -1.88
CA GLU A 213 9.86 6.25 -2.79
C GLU A 213 9.32 7.46 -2.03
N LEU A 214 8.77 7.28 -0.83
CA LEU A 214 8.34 8.37 0.04
C LEU A 214 9.55 9.24 0.43
N ARG A 215 10.67 8.63 0.83
CA ARG A 215 11.93 9.35 1.10
C ARG A 215 12.38 10.17 -0.12
N LYS A 216 12.33 9.60 -1.33
CA LYS A 216 12.71 10.30 -2.56
C LYS A 216 11.80 11.50 -2.83
N LYS A 217 10.48 11.35 -2.66
CA LYS A 217 9.52 12.46 -2.76
C LYS A 217 9.83 13.58 -1.77
N LEU A 218 10.10 13.25 -0.51
CA LEU A 218 10.44 14.25 0.52
C LEU A 218 11.72 15.01 0.19
N ILE A 219 12.77 14.32 -0.28
CA ILE A 219 14.02 14.95 -0.71
C ILE A 219 13.75 15.92 -1.87
N ASN A 220 13.02 15.49 -2.89
CA ASN A 220 12.71 16.34 -4.03
C ASN A 220 11.90 17.59 -3.63
N GLN A 221 10.94 17.43 -2.72
CA GLN A 221 10.17 18.57 -2.18
C GLN A 221 11.04 19.54 -1.39
N SER A 222 12.03 19.04 -0.63
CA SER A 222 12.97 19.88 0.12
C SER A 222 13.99 20.60 -0.77
N LEU A 223 14.25 20.10 -1.97
CA LEU A 223 15.14 20.74 -2.96
C LEU A 223 14.40 21.74 -3.87
N SER A 224 13.07 21.63 -3.97
CA SER A 224 12.23 22.54 -4.75
C SER A 224 11.71 23.76 -3.99
N ASN A 225 11.92 23.80 -2.67
CA ASN A 225 11.67 24.95 -1.79
C ASN A 225 12.99 25.64 -1.43
#